data_AF-A0AA41XXF1-F1
#
_entry.id   AF-A0AA41XXF1-F1
#
_cell.length_a   1.000
_cell.length_b   1.000
_cell.length_c   1.000
_cell.angle_alpha   90.00
_cell.angle_beta   90.00
_cell.angle_gamma   90.00
#
_symmetry.space_group_name_H-M   'P 1'
#
loop_
_entity.id
_entity.type
_entity.pdbx_description
1 polymer ?
#
loop_
_entity_poly.entity_id
_entity_poly.type
_entity_poly.pdbx_seq_one_letter_code
_entity_poly.pdbx_strand_id
1 'polypeptide(L)'
;MKGISAYQDSGHFEEISLASSSYVSTLYKNILDKPDFKAGLAEHAHLSAKFESEAKYSMLEGFNYISKHVNPHTKWKMLANLTAFMKDANFSFNRNCIYCSKAVDLNINAMVSNNYNTFYVAEKAEAGTLDEDIAMMQQHAVTAQSSVSKLLLSNIKQGERAIIAVPLKNRNFSHCMNFVHHSGGGIVIDGQQNKLYSFNIEADKKKFDSLYGVEASVVKAARIYTTGKAPEMDNQTWEMVKYPHSLDSDWEKL
;
A
#
# COMPACT_ATOMS: atom_id res chain seq x y z
N MET A 1 -41.39 -30.58 4.12
CA MET A 1 -41.32 -30.31 2.67
C MET A 1 -41.47 -28.81 2.46
N LYS A 2 -40.53 -28.21 1.71
CA LYS A 2 -40.54 -26.85 1.12
C LYS A 2 -40.50 -25.67 2.11
N GLY A 3 -39.72 -24.60 1.91
CA GLY A 3 -38.97 -24.21 0.72
C GLY A 3 -37.80 -23.29 1.08
N ILE A 4 -36.68 -23.56 0.40
CA ILE A 4 -35.51 -22.70 0.27
C ILE A 4 -35.94 -21.52 -0.62
N SER A 5 -35.88 -20.29 -0.11
CA SER A 5 -35.93 -19.09 -0.95
C SER A 5 -34.50 -18.69 -1.26
N ALA A 6 -34.01 -19.16 -2.40
CA ALA A 6 -32.79 -18.66 -3.00
C ALA A 6 -33.04 -17.21 -3.43
N TYR A 7 -32.34 -16.27 -2.81
CA TYR A 7 -32.21 -14.93 -3.38
C TYR A 7 -31.21 -15.05 -4.53
N GLN A 8 -31.73 -15.14 -5.75
CA GLN A 8 -30.96 -14.88 -6.96
C GLN A 8 -30.79 -13.37 -7.07
N ASP A 9 -29.61 -12.87 -6.74
CA ASP A 9 -29.22 -11.52 -7.16
C ASP A 9 -28.74 -11.61 -8.61
N SER A 10 -29.63 -11.23 -9.52
CA SER A 10 -29.39 -11.21 -10.95
C SER A 10 -28.36 -10.14 -11.27
N GLY A 11 -27.13 -10.59 -11.50
CA GLY A 11 -26.03 -9.75 -11.90
C GLY A 11 -26.40 -8.79 -13.03
N HIS A 12 -26.26 -7.50 -12.71
CA HIS A 12 -25.92 -6.48 -13.68
C HIS A 12 -24.63 -5.82 -13.21
N PHE A 13 -23.53 -6.45 -13.58
CA PHE A 13 -22.25 -5.77 -13.64
C PHE A 13 -22.28 -4.89 -14.89
N GLU A 14 -22.36 -3.58 -14.71
CA GLU A 14 -21.85 -2.68 -15.74
C GLU A 14 -20.32 -2.87 -15.75
N GLU A 15 -19.85 -3.65 -16.72
CA GLU A 15 -18.47 -3.57 -17.17
C GLU A 15 -18.19 -2.10 -17.51
N ILE A 16 -17.46 -1.41 -16.63
CA ILE A 16 -16.86 -0.13 -17.00
C ILE A 16 -15.83 -0.46 -18.09
N SER A 17 -16.28 -0.29 -19.33
CA SER A 17 -15.50 -0.37 -20.55
C SER A 17 -14.19 0.40 -20.37
N LEU A 18 -13.09 -0.33 -20.49
CA LEU A 18 -11.74 0.18 -20.64
C LEU A 18 -11.65 0.99 -21.95
N ALA A 19 -12.03 2.27 -21.92
CA ALA A 19 -11.87 3.13 -23.09
C ALA A 19 -11.32 4.52 -22.73
N SER A 20 -10.22 4.84 -23.41
CA SER A 20 -9.46 6.09 -23.46
C SER A 20 -8.57 6.42 -22.24
N SER A 21 -7.29 6.67 -22.53
CA SER A 21 -6.31 7.15 -21.55
C SER A 21 -6.70 8.48 -20.89
N SER A 22 -7.61 9.24 -21.51
CA SER A 22 -8.15 10.49 -20.98
C SER A 22 -9.16 10.27 -19.85
N TYR A 23 -10.02 9.23 -19.91
CA TYR A 23 -10.97 8.94 -18.84
C TYR A 23 -10.26 8.44 -17.58
N VAL A 24 -9.29 7.52 -17.76
CA VAL A 24 -8.48 6.96 -16.66
C VAL A 24 -7.62 8.03 -16.00
N SER A 25 -6.99 8.92 -16.77
CA SER A 25 -6.23 10.06 -16.22
C SER A 25 -7.10 11.03 -15.42
N THR A 26 -8.34 11.24 -15.82
CA THR A 26 -9.26 12.17 -15.14
C THR A 26 -9.69 11.59 -13.79
N LEU A 27 -9.93 10.28 -13.72
CA LEU A 27 -10.27 9.60 -12.48
C LEU A 27 -9.13 9.60 -11.45
N TYR A 28 -7.86 9.47 -11.89
CA TYR A 28 -6.69 9.53 -11.01
C TYR A 28 -6.55 10.88 -10.31
N LYS A 29 -6.70 11.96 -11.09
CA LYS A 29 -6.68 13.33 -10.58
C LYS A 29 -7.75 13.54 -9.53
N ASN A 30 -8.95 13.01 -9.74
CA ASN A 30 -10.06 13.14 -8.80
C ASN A 30 -9.76 12.61 -7.38
N ILE A 31 -8.91 11.58 -7.21
CA ILE A 31 -8.55 11.09 -5.86
C ILE A 31 -7.57 12.03 -5.17
N LEU A 32 -6.52 12.45 -5.88
CA LEU A 32 -5.46 13.30 -5.32
C LEU A 32 -5.94 14.74 -5.10
N ASP A 33 -6.91 15.19 -5.89
CA ASP A 33 -7.50 16.52 -5.83
C ASP A 33 -8.61 16.60 -4.76
N LYS A 34 -8.96 15.49 -4.09
CA LYS A 34 -9.85 15.54 -2.94
C LYS A 34 -9.23 16.43 -1.85
N PRO A 35 -9.97 17.43 -1.32
CA PRO A 35 -9.43 18.39 -0.34
C PRO A 35 -8.81 17.74 0.91
N ASP A 36 -9.29 16.55 1.30
CA ASP A 36 -8.86 15.81 2.48
C ASP A 36 -7.76 14.77 2.19
N PHE A 37 -7.37 14.56 0.93
CA PHE A 37 -6.35 13.57 0.59
C PHE A 37 -5.00 13.92 1.22
N LYS A 38 -4.63 15.20 1.25
CA LYS A 38 -3.42 15.70 1.90
C LYS A 38 -3.57 15.93 3.41
N ALA A 39 -4.78 15.79 3.98
CA ALA A 39 -4.99 16.00 5.39
C ALA A 39 -4.15 15.02 6.23
N GLY A 40 -3.47 15.54 7.27
CA GLY A 40 -2.59 14.76 8.13
C GLY A 40 -1.20 14.47 7.55
N LEU A 41 -0.86 15.10 6.42
CA LEU A 41 0.48 15.04 5.81
C LEU A 41 1.19 16.38 5.95
N ALA A 42 2.52 16.33 6.01
CA ALA A 42 3.39 17.50 5.96
C ALA A 42 4.32 17.45 4.75
N GLU A 43 4.72 18.64 4.28
CA GLU A 43 5.65 18.84 3.17
C GLU A 43 7.07 19.07 3.71
N HIS A 44 8.01 18.20 3.33
CA HIS A 44 9.38 18.21 3.80
C HIS A 44 10.36 18.50 2.65
N ALA A 45 10.59 19.78 2.35
CA ALA A 45 11.50 20.21 1.28
C ALA A 45 12.95 19.70 1.49
N HIS A 46 13.41 19.55 2.74
CA HIS A 46 14.77 19.07 3.02
C HIS A 46 15.02 17.60 2.61
N LEU A 47 13.98 16.80 2.40
CA LEU A 47 14.09 15.42 1.94
C LEU A 47 14.08 15.32 0.41
N SER A 48 13.66 16.37 -0.29
CA SER A 48 13.29 16.30 -1.70
C SER A 48 14.49 16.12 -2.62
N ALA A 49 15.61 16.82 -2.38
CA ALA A 49 16.83 16.69 -3.18
C ALA A 49 17.44 15.28 -3.11
N LYS A 50 17.43 14.67 -1.91
CA LYS A 50 17.94 13.30 -1.76
C LYS A 50 16.99 12.30 -2.41
N PHE A 51 15.68 12.48 -2.22
CA PHE A 51 14.67 11.66 -2.90
C PHE A 51 14.80 11.72 -4.42
N GLU A 52 14.93 12.92 -4.99
CA GLU A 52 15.15 13.12 -6.42
C GLU A 52 16.40 12.36 -6.90
N SER A 53 17.51 12.47 -6.16
CA SER A 53 18.73 11.75 -6.54
C SER A 53 18.52 10.23 -6.55
N GLU A 54 17.86 9.65 -5.55
CA GLU A 54 17.61 8.20 -5.51
C GLU A 54 16.65 7.77 -6.63
N ALA A 55 15.55 8.50 -6.79
CA ALA A 55 14.49 8.17 -7.75
C ALA A 55 14.91 8.33 -9.22
N LYS A 56 15.81 9.28 -9.53
CA LYS A 56 16.32 9.50 -10.89
C LYS A 56 17.22 8.39 -11.40
N TYR A 57 17.99 7.75 -10.51
CA TYR A 57 18.91 6.69 -10.89
C TYR A 57 18.30 5.31 -10.77
N SER A 58 17.36 5.12 -9.84
CA SER A 58 16.73 3.83 -9.60
C SER A 58 15.34 3.99 -9.01
N MET A 59 14.34 3.45 -9.71
CA MET A 59 12.97 3.40 -9.20
C MET A 59 12.90 2.66 -7.86
N LEU A 60 13.66 1.56 -7.73
CA LEU A 60 13.71 0.79 -6.50
C LEU A 60 14.32 1.59 -5.34
N GLU A 61 15.38 2.37 -5.61
CA GLU A 61 15.95 3.27 -4.59
C GLU A 61 14.98 4.39 -4.24
N GLY A 62 14.24 4.92 -5.21
CA GLY A 62 13.11 5.82 -4.96
C GLY A 62 12.07 5.22 -4.02
N PHE A 63 11.61 4.00 -4.29
CA PHE A 63 10.64 3.29 -3.43
C PHE A 63 11.20 2.96 -2.04
N ASN A 64 12.46 2.58 -1.96
CA ASN A 64 13.17 2.30 -0.71
C ASN A 64 13.35 3.58 0.12
N TYR A 65 13.66 4.70 -0.54
CA TYR A 65 13.73 6.00 0.10
C TYR A 65 12.37 6.41 0.63
N ILE A 66 11.32 6.28 -0.19
CA ILE A 66 9.94 6.55 0.20
C ILE A 66 9.56 5.74 1.44
N SER A 67 9.74 4.42 1.42
CA SER A 67 9.32 3.54 2.52
C SER A 67 9.96 3.93 3.85
N LYS A 68 11.22 4.38 3.84
CA LYS A 68 12.00 4.75 5.03
C LYS A 68 11.72 6.14 5.59
N HIS A 69 11.16 7.06 4.80
CA HIS A 69 11.11 8.49 5.16
C HIS A 69 9.70 9.06 5.28
N VAL A 70 8.68 8.37 4.76
CA VAL A 70 7.28 8.82 4.88
C VAL A 70 6.73 8.76 6.32
N ASN A 71 7.29 7.94 7.20
CA ASN A 71 6.81 7.81 8.58
C ASN A 71 7.87 8.23 9.61
N PRO A 72 7.91 9.51 10.01
CA PRO A 72 8.89 10.01 10.97
C PRO A 72 8.73 9.39 12.38
N HIS A 73 7.55 8.86 12.69
CA HIS A 73 7.22 8.27 13.98
C HIS A 73 7.84 6.89 14.21
N THR A 74 8.42 6.25 13.19
CA THR A 74 9.08 4.94 13.33
C THR A 74 10.31 5.00 14.23
N LYS A 75 11.13 6.06 14.11
CA LYS A 75 12.37 6.24 14.88
C LYS A 75 12.11 6.60 16.35
N TRP A 76 11.07 7.36 16.63
CA TRP A 76 10.68 7.74 18.00
C TRP A 76 10.07 6.56 18.79
N LYS A 77 9.43 5.62 18.10
CA LYS A 77 8.82 4.42 18.72
C LYS A 77 9.85 3.47 19.33
N MET A 78 11.07 3.38 18.78
CA MET A 78 12.12 2.54 19.38
C MET A 78 12.55 3.01 20.77
N LEU A 79 12.52 4.33 21.03
CA LEU A 79 12.86 4.92 22.33
C LEU A 79 11.68 4.87 23.33
N ALA A 80 10.44 5.10 22.85
CA ALA A 80 9.24 5.06 23.68
C ALA A 80 8.82 3.63 24.06
N ASN A 81 9.12 2.63 23.22
CA ASN A 81 8.76 1.23 23.46
C ASN A 81 9.43 0.64 24.70
N LEU A 82 10.62 1.12 25.12
CA LEU A 82 11.28 0.57 26.31
C LEU A 82 10.56 0.94 27.63
N THR A 83 9.80 2.05 27.64
CA THR A 83 9.13 2.56 28.85
C THR A 83 7.63 2.25 28.90
N ALA A 84 7.00 1.97 27.75
CA ALA A 84 5.55 1.69 27.64
C ALA A 84 5.16 0.20 27.76
N PHE A 85 6.13 -0.71 27.88
CA PHE A 85 5.91 -2.18 27.93
C PHE A 85 5.02 -2.66 29.10
N MET A 86 4.72 -1.81 30.09
CA MET A 86 4.04 -2.22 31.33
C MET A 86 2.59 -1.78 31.52
N LYS A 87 1.97 -0.98 30.62
CA LYS A 87 0.70 -0.32 30.98
C LYS A 87 -0.54 -0.56 30.13
N ASP A 88 -0.47 -0.94 28.85
CA ASP A 88 -1.70 -1.05 28.06
C ASP A 88 -1.78 -2.34 27.23
N ALA A 89 -2.74 -3.19 27.59
CA ALA A 89 -3.10 -4.43 26.88
C ALA A 89 -3.81 -4.19 25.53
N ASN A 90 -3.81 -2.95 25.03
CA ASN A 90 -4.27 -2.59 23.70
C ASN A 90 -3.11 -1.94 22.93
N PHE A 91 -2.20 -2.78 22.42
CA PHE A 91 -1.10 -2.39 21.56
C PHE A 91 -1.62 -1.52 20.40
N SER A 92 -1.36 -0.22 20.47
CA SER A 92 -1.73 0.81 19.47
C SER A 92 -0.71 0.91 18.33
N PHE A 93 -0.08 -0.21 18.01
CA PHE A 93 0.78 -0.32 16.84
C PHE A 93 -0.13 -0.27 15.61
N ASN A 94 0.20 0.55 14.62
CA ASN A 94 -0.42 0.57 13.28
C ASN A 94 -1.57 1.53 12.99
N ARG A 95 -1.81 2.60 13.76
CA ARG A 95 -2.94 3.51 13.43
C ARG A 95 -2.69 4.39 12.19
N ASN A 96 -1.48 4.92 11.98
CA ASN A 96 -1.24 5.88 10.89
C ASN A 96 -0.98 5.29 9.49
N CYS A 97 -1.27 4.01 9.26
CA CYS A 97 -0.96 3.34 7.99
C CYS A 97 -1.59 4.05 6.78
N ILE A 98 -2.77 4.65 6.97
CA ILE A 98 -3.45 5.46 5.96
C ILE A 98 -2.71 6.76 5.63
N TYR A 99 -2.20 7.48 6.63
CA TYR A 99 -1.40 8.69 6.36
C TYR A 99 -0.08 8.33 5.69
N CYS A 100 0.55 7.24 6.12
CA CYS A 100 1.74 6.72 5.43
C CYS A 100 1.43 6.37 3.98
N SER A 101 0.32 5.69 3.69
CA SER A 101 -0.01 5.29 2.32
C SER A 101 -0.35 6.47 1.40
N LYS A 102 -1.03 7.50 1.94
CA LYS A 102 -1.26 8.77 1.23
C LYS A 102 0.07 9.47 0.91
N ALA A 103 0.99 9.57 1.88
CA ALA A 103 2.32 10.14 1.66
C ALA A 103 3.14 9.35 0.63
N VAL A 104 3.15 8.02 0.73
CA VAL A 104 3.78 7.14 -0.27
C VAL A 104 3.19 7.41 -1.65
N ASP A 105 1.87 7.50 -1.79
CA ASP A 105 1.24 7.70 -3.10
C ASP A 105 1.63 9.04 -3.74
N LEU A 106 1.62 10.13 -2.96
CA LEU A 106 2.03 11.44 -3.46
C LEU A 106 3.49 11.46 -3.90
N ASN A 107 4.38 10.78 -3.17
CA ASN A 107 5.79 10.70 -3.54
C ASN A 107 6.00 9.79 -4.78
N ILE A 108 5.23 8.71 -4.95
CA ILE A 108 5.26 7.95 -6.22
C ILE A 108 4.75 8.81 -7.37
N ASN A 109 3.70 9.61 -7.16
CA ASN A 109 3.19 10.53 -8.17
C ASN A 109 4.22 11.63 -8.55
N ALA A 110 5.06 12.06 -7.60
CA ALA A 110 6.21 12.92 -7.89
C ALA A 110 7.22 12.23 -8.83
N MET A 111 7.45 10.92 -8.68
CA MET A 111 8.29 10.15 -9.62
C MET A 111 7.67 10.08 -11.02
N VAL A 112 6.36 9.82 -11.10
CA VAL A 112 5.61 9.75 -12.37
C VAL A 112 5.65 11.08 -13.13
N SER A 113 5.49 12.18 -12.40
CA SER A 113 5.45 13.54 -12.98
C SER A 113 6.82 14.19 -13.11
N ASN A 114 7.90 13.52 -12.67
CA ASN A 114 9.25 14.07 -12.56
C ASN A 114 9.28 15.42 -11.82
N ASN A 115 8.44 15.56 -10.78
CA ASN A 115 8.29 16.77 -9.98
C ASN A 115 8.64 16.49 -8.52
N TYR A 116 9.89 16.77 -8.16
CA TYR A 116 10.46 16.49 -6.84
C TYR A 116 10.54 17.74 -5.94
N ASN A 117 9.68 18.74 -6.14
CA ASN A 117 9.75 19.98 -5.35
C ASN A 117 9.49 19.74 -3.85
N THR A 118 8.68 18.74 -3.53
CA THR A 118 8.27 18.41 -2.16
C THR A 118 8.36 16.91 -1.92
N PHE A 119 8.74 16.51 -0.71
CA PHE A 119 8.55 15.16 -0.20
C PHE A 119 7.45 15.14 0.87
N TYR A 120 6.45 14.27 0.73
CA TYR A 120 5.34 14.17 1.68
C TYR A 120 5.65 13.18 2.80
N VAL A 121 5.29 13.52 4.03
CA VAL A 121 5.39 12.64 5.21
C VAL A 121 4.08 12.58 5.98
N ALA A 122 3.84 11.47 6.68
CA ALA A 122 2.73 11.32 7.61
C ALA A 122 3.01 12.08 8.92
N GLU A 123 2.48 13.29 9.04
CA GLU A 123 2.59 14.10 10.26
C GLU A 123 1.81 13.47 11.41
N LYS A 124 0.61 12.94 11.11
CA LYS A 124 -0.25 12.33 12.11
C LYS A 124 0.19 10.90 12.47
N ALA A 125 0.22 10.62 13.77
CA ALA A 125 0.47 9.28 14.33
C ALA A 125 -0.82 8.49 14.64
N GLU A 126 -1.97 9.16 14.61
CA GLU A 126 -3.30 8.57 14.88
C GLU A 126 -3.89 7.80 13.69
N ALA A 127 -5.09 7.26 13.88
CA ALA A 127 -5.79 6.52 12.83
C ALA A 127 -6.28 7.49 11.75
N GLY A 128 -5.84 7.26 10.52
CA GLY A 128 -6.38 8.00 9.36
C GLY A 128 -7.68 7.39 8.85
N THR A 129 -8.31 8.10 7.92
CA THR A 129 -9.47 7.61 7.15
C THR A 129 -9.16 7.70 5.65
N LEU A 130 -9.61 6.69 4.91
CA LEU A 130 -9.75 6.74 3.46
C LEU A 130 -11.25 6.73 3.19
N ASP A 131 -11.75 7.73 2.48
CA ASP A 131 -13.14 7.75 2.06
C ASP A 131 -13.48 6.50 1.28
N GLU A 132 -14.53 5.79 1.71
CA GLU A 132 -15.01 4.58 1.03
C GLU A 132 -15.82 4.92 -0.24
N ASP A 133 -16.31 6.17 -0.37
CA ASP A 133 -17.08 6.67 -1.53
C ASP A 133 -16.22 7.12 -2.72
N ILE A 134 -15.00 6.59 -2.84
CA ILE A 134 -14.14 6.86 -3.98
C ILE A 134 -14.55 5.95 -5.13
N ALA A 135 -14.99 6.49 -6.27
CA ALA A 135 -15.49 5.75 -7.43
C ALA A 135 -14.51 4.70 -8.03
N MET A 136 -13.23 4.74 -7.66
CA MET A 136 -12.21 3.76 -8.08
C MET A 136 -11.86 2.72 -7.00
N MET A 137 -12.57 2.71 -5.88
CA MET A 137 -12.41 1.72 -4.83
C MET A 137 -13.07 0.40 -5.25
N GLN A 138 -12.27 -0.67 -5.27
CA GLN A 138 -12.75 -2.03 -5.50
C GLN A 138 -12.63 -2.84 -4.22
N GLN A 139 -13.63 -3.69 -3.96
CA GLN A 139 -13.58 -4.65 -2.85
C GLN A 139 -13.50 -6.07 -3.39
N HIS A 140 -12.54 -6.82 -2.87
CA HIS A 140 -12.29 -8.21 -3.27
C HIS A 140 -12.33 -9.11 -2.04
N ALA A 141 -13.11 -10.18 -2.10
CA ALA A 141 -13.18 -11.14 -1.01
C ALA A 141 -11.85 -11.87 -0.83
N VAL A 142 -11.39 -11.94 0.42
CA VAL A 142 -10.21 -12.68 0.85
C VAL A 142 -10.68 -13.82 1.75
N THR A 143 -10.39 -15.04 1.35
CA THR A 143 -10.61 -16.27 2.11
C THR A 143 -9.27 -16.89 2.53
N ALA A 144 -9.31 -17.91 3.37
CA ALA A 144 -8.08 -18.60 3.82
C ALA A 144 -7.29 -19.25 2.67
N GLN A 145 -7.94 -19.51 1.53
CA GLN A 145 -7.32 -20.07 0.33
C GLN A 145 -6.82 -18.98 -0.63
N SER A 146 -7.16 -17.71 -0.40
CA SER A 146 -6.71 -16.59 -1.22
C SER A 146 -5.23 -16.32 -1.00
N SER A 147 -4.49 -16.19 -2.11
CA SER A 147 -3.18 -15.54 -2.11
C SER A 147 -3.42 -14.05 -2.37
N VAL A 148 -3.10 -13.21 -1.38
CA VAL A 148 -3.32 -11.77 -1.48
C VAL A 148 -2.43 -11.19 -2.59
N SER A 149 -1.20 -11.67 -2.74
CA SER A 149 -0.31 -11.27 -3.82
C SER A 149 -0.90 -11.53 -5.21
N LYS A 150 -1.50 -12.71 -5.43
CA LYS A 150 -2.20 -13.03 -6.69
C LYS A 150 -3.44 -12.16 -6.89
N LEU A 151 -4.22 -11.95 -5.83
CA LEU A 151 -5.39 -11.09 -5.87
C LEU A 151 -5.02 -9.67 -6.31
N LEU A 152 -3.95 -9.09 -5.76
CA LEU A 152 -3.49 -7.76 -6.13
C LEU A 152 -3.01 -7.69 -7.59
N LEU A 153 -2.20 -8.66 -8.03
CA LEU A 153 -1.72 -8.74 -9.41
C LEU A 153 -2.84 -8.90 -10.44
N SER A 154 -3.92 -9.60 -10.10
CA SER A 154 -5.05 -9.82 -11.00
C SER A 154 -6.00 -8.62 -11.09
N ASN A 155 -6.02 -7.73 -10.09
CA ASN A 155 -7.02 -6.66 -9.97
C ASN A 155 -6.46 -5.24 -10.14
N ILE A 156 -5.15 -5.08 -10.11
CA ILE A 156 -4.48 -3.81 -10.42
C ILE A 156 -3.80 -4.01 -11.78
N LYS A 157 -4.06 -3.16 -12.77
CA LYS A 157 -3.50 -3.37 -14.11
C LYS A 157 -2.02 -3.06 -14.12
N GLN A 158 -1.28 -3.76 -14.98
CA GLN A 158 0.11 -3.41 -15.24
C GLN A 158 0.19 -1.95 -15.71
N GLY A 159 1.14 -1.19 -15.16
CA GLY A 159 1.28 0.24 -15.40
C GLY A 159 0.45 1.12 -14.44
N GLU A 160 -0.24 0.53 -13.47
CA GLU A 160 -0.99 1.25 -12.44
C GLU A 160 -0.34 1.14 -11.06
N ARG A 161 -0.67 2.10 -10.19
CA ARG A 161 -0.40 2.09 -8.77
C ARG A 161 -1.70 2.25 -7.98
N ALA A 162 -1.72 1.76 -6.76
CA ALA A 162 -2.87 1.81 -5.88
C ALA A 162 -2.46 1.99 -4.42
N ILE A 163 -3.35 2.59 -3.64
CA ILE A 163 -3.40 2.39 -2.19
C ILE A 163 -4.20 1.10 -1.95
N ILE A 164 -3.69 0.20 -1.13
CA ILE A 164 -4.32 -1.07 -0.79
C ILE A 164 -4.58 -1.14 0.71
N ALA A 165 -5.74 -1.67 1.08
CA ALA A 165 -6.04 -2.06 2.46
C ALA A 165 -6.31 -3.57 2.49
N VAL A 166 -5.38 -4.33 3.07
CA VAL A 166 -5.41 -5.79 3.07
C VAL A 166 -5.55 -6.33 4.49
N PRO A 167 -6.36 -7.38 4.71
CA PRO A 167 -6.50 -7.96 6.04
C PRO A 167 -5.16 -8.55 6.52
N LEU A 168 -4.86 -8.36 7.80
CA LEU A 168 -3.68 -8.98 8.43
C LEU A 168 -4.12 -10.28 9.13
N LYS A 169 -3.40 -11.37 8.90
CA LYS A 169 -3.69 -12.67 9.52
C LYS A 169 -3.60 -12.56 11.04
N ASN A 170 -4.43 -13.33 11.73
CA ASN A 170 -4.54 -13.33 13.20
C ASN A 170 -4.87 -11.97 13.84
N ARG A 171 -5.37 -10.99 13.06
CA ARG A 171 -5.74 -9.67 13.56
C ARG A 171 -7.12 -9.24 13.05
N ASN A 172 -7.79 -8.39 13.82
CA ASN A 172 -9.12 -7.87 13.50
C ASN A 172 -9.12 -6.59 12.65
N PHE A 173 -7.95 -6.11 12.22
CA PHE A 173 -7.83 -4.92 11.39
C PHE A 173 -7.15 -5.22 10.05
N SER A 174 -7.27 -4.29 9.10
CA SER A 174 -6.55 -4.31 7.82
C SER A 174 -5.38 -3.33 7.87
N HIS A 175 -4.31 -3.64 7.14
CA HIS A 175 -3.15 -2.77 6.99
C HIS A 175 -3.23 -2.01 5.66
N CYS A 176 -2.88 -0.73 5.69
CA CYS A 176 -2.87 0.13 4.52
C CYS A 176 -1.45 0.33 4.00
N MET A 177 -1.24 0.03 2.71
CA MET A 177 0.05 0.12 2.01
C MET A 177 -0.18 0.65 0.59
N ASN A 178 0.88 0.71 -0.21
CA ASN A 178 0.78 1.02 -1.63
C ASN A 178 1.26 -0.17 -2.46
N PHE A 179 0.71 -0.30 -3.65
CA PHE A 179 1.11 -1.29 -4.64
C PHE A 179 1.43 -0.60 -5.96
N VAL A 180 2.52 -1.00 -6.60
CA VAL A 180 2.90 -0.56 -7.94
C VAL A 180 3.00 -1.80 -8.82
N HIS A 181 2.20 -1.85 -9.88
CA HIS A 181 2.26 -2.93 -10.87
C HIS A 181 3.06 -2.46 -12.08
N HIS A 182 4.23 -3.05 -12.28
CA HIS A 182 5.10 -2.78 -13.43
C HIS A 182 5.24 -4.04 -14.30
N SER A 183 5.90 -3.93 -15.45
CA SER A 183 6.12 -5.05 -16.38
C SER A 183 6.87 -6.24 -15.78
N GLY A 184 7.71 -5.96 -14.79
CA GLY A 184 8.40 -6.99 -14.03
C GLY A 184 7.47 -7.76 -13.09
N GLY A 185 6.39 -7.15 -12.59
CA GLY A 185 5.46 -7.69 -11.61
C GLY A 185 5.03 -6.62 -10.60
N GLY A 186 4.79 -7.01 -9.34
CA GLY A 186 4.21 -6.13 -8.33
C GLY A 186 5.19 -5.77 -7.22
N ILE A 187 5.24 -4.50 -6.81
CA ILE A 187 5.95 -4.06 -5.61
C ILE A 187 4.96 -3.49 -4.60
N VAL A 188 4.96 -4.02 -3.39
CA VAL A 188 4.28 -3.41 -2.24
C VAL A 188 5.26 -2.51 -1.51
N ILE A 189 4.82 -1.29 -1.21
CA ILE A 189 5.57 -0.28 -0.44
C ILE A 189 4.85 -0.07 0.88
N ASP A 190 5.46 -0.51 1.97
CA ASP A 190 4.98 -0.30 3.33
C ASP A 190 5.77 0.84 3.99
N GLY A 191 5.21 2.05 3.87
CA GLY A 191 5.76 3.25 4.49
C GLY A 191 5.63 3.28 6.02
N GLN A 192 4.80 2.45 6.62
CA GLN A 192 4.69 2.38 8.07
C GLN A 192 5.81 1.53 8.68
N GLN A 193 6.18 0.44 8.01
CA GLN A 193 7.18 -0.51 8.47
C GLN A 193 8.55 -0.37 7.82
N ASN A 194 8.74 0.61 6.92
CA ASN A 194 9.95 0.80 6.14
C ASN A 194 10.32 -0.45 5.31
N LYS A 195 9.31 -1.11 4.71
CA LYS A 195 9.48 -2.37 3.98
C LYS A 195 9.03 -2.27 2.53
N LEU A 196 9.70 -3.06 1.70
CA LEU A 196 9.28 -3.35 0.34
C LEU A 196 9.05 -4.86 0.21
N TYR A 197 8.08 -5.25 -0.60
CA TYR A 197 7.89 -6.65 -1.02
C TYR A 197 7.85 -6.70 -2.54
N SER A 198 8.78 -7.42 -3.16
CA SER A 198 8.75 -7.63 -4.61
C SER A 198 8.11 -8.98 -4.94
N PHE A 199 6.98 -8.97 -5.63
CA PHE A 199 6.29 -10.21 -6.05
C PHE A 199 7.00 -10.95 -7.17
N ASN A 200 8.10 -10.39 -7.70
CA ASN A 200 9.04 -11.08 -8.59
C ASN A 200 9.94 -12.04 -7.81
N ILE A 201 10.08 -11.81 -6.51
CA ILE A 201 10.88 -12.64 -5.63
C ILE A 201 9.92 -13.54 -4.87
N GLU A 202 10.00 -14.84 -5.16
CA GLU A 202 9.10 -15.83 -4.54
C GLU A 202 9.19 -15.82 -3.00
N ALA A 203 10.36 -15.51 -2.44
CA ALA A 203 10.53 -15.37 -0.99
C ALA A 203 9.73 -14.19 -0.41
N ASP A 204 9.78 -13.01 -1.04
CA ASP A 204 9.03 -11.84 -0.61
C ASP A 204 7.53 -12.05 -0.77
N LYS A 205 7.13 -12.68 -1.88
CA LYS A 205 5.73 -13.05 -2.14
C LYS A 205 5.19 -14.00 -1.08
N LYS A 206 5.92 -15.07 -0.76
CA LYS A 206 5.57 -16.01 0.31
C LYS A 206 5.50 -15.32 1.67
N LYS A 207 6.44 -14.43 1.97
CA LYS A 207 6.45 -13.64 3.21
C LYS A 207 5.27 -12.67 3.29
N PHE A 208 4.89 -12.06 2.18
CA PHE A 208 3.72 -11.20 2.12
C PHE A 208 2.44 -12.02 2.37
N ASP A 209 2.25 -13.11 1.64
CA ASP A 209 1.08 -13.98 1.77
C ASP A 209 1.04 -14.75 3.12
N SER A 210 2.16 -14.89 3.84
CA SER A 210 2.16 -15.45 5.19
C SER A 210 1.69 -14.45 6.25
N LEU A 211 1.83 -13.14 6.00
CA LEU A 211 1.40 -12.07 6.91
C LEU A 211 -0.02 -11.59 6.60
N TYR A 212 -0.34 -11.41 5.33
CA TYR A 212 -1.60 -10.82 4.87
C TYR A 212 -2.56 -11.90 4.35
N GLY A 213 -3.85 -11.73 4.65
CA GLY A 213 -4.89 -12.70 4.38
C GLY A 213 -5.86 -12.83 5.54
N VAL A 214 -6.56 -13.96 5.59
CA VAL A 214 -7.50 -14.28 6.67
C VAL A 214 -7.26 -15.70 7.17
N GLU A 215 -7.64 -15.93 8.42
CA GLU A 215 -7.64 -17.27 9.01
C GLU A 215 -8.77 -18.14 8.45
N ALA A 216 -8.67 -19.45 8.68
CA ALA A 216 -9.69 -20.41 8.29
C ALA A 216 -11.08 -19.97 8.80
N SER A 217 -12.12 -20.16 7.97
CA SER A 217 -13.54 -19.82 8.20
C SER A 217 -13.92 -18.33 8.23
N VAL A 218 -12.97 -17.40 8.11
CA VAL A 218 -13.25 -15.95 8.04
C VAL A 218 -13.18 -15.47 6.59
N VAL A 219 -14.07 -14.56 6.20
CA VAL A 219 -13.99 -13.81 4.94
C VAL A 219 -13.87 -12.32 5.28
N LYS A 220 -12.87 -11.64 4.72
CA LYS A 220 -12.70 -10.18 4.81
C LYS A 220 -12.51 -9.60 3.42
N ALA A 221 -12.67 -8.28 3.28
CA ALA A 221 -12.39 -7.59 2.04
C ALA A 221 -10.95 -7.05 2.00
N ALA A 222 -10.25 -7.29 0.90
CA ALA A 222 -9.18 -6.42 0.45
C ALA A 222 -9.80 -5.25 -0.31
N ARG A 223 -9.37 -4.02 0.00
CA ARG A 223 -9.81 -2.82 -0.71
C ARG A 223 -8.67 -2.27 -1.54
N ILE A 224 -8.94 -1.99 -2.80
CA ILE A 224 -7.97 -1.49 -3.76
C ILE A 224 -8.46 -0.13 -4.23
N TYR A 225 -7.66 0.89 -4.00
CA TYR A 225 -7.90 2.26 -4.47
C TYR A 225 -6.84 2.53 -5.54
N THR A 226 -7.14 2.28 -6.81
CA THR A 226 -6.22 2.67 -7.89
C THR A 226 -6.04 4.19 -7.80
N THR A 227 -4.80 4.67 -7.77
CA THR A 227 -4.49 6.11 -7.55
C THR A 227 -3.78 6.72 -8.74
N GLY A 228 -3.19 5.90 -9.60
CA GLY A 228 -2.89 6.34 -10.95
C GLY A 228 -1.91 5.48 -11.71
N LYS A 229 -1.18 6.10 -12.64
CA LYS A 229 -0.10 5.43 -13.35
C LYS A 229 1.05 5.08 -12.40
N ALA A 230 1.66 3.92 -12.62
CA ALA A 230 2.96 3.59 -12.08
C ALA A 230 4.04 4.45 -12.78
N PRO A 231 5.17 4.75 -12.12
CA PRO A 231 6.32 5.34 -12.81
C PRO A 231 6.83 4.37 -13.89
N GLU A 232 7.30 4.90 -15.01
CA GLU A 232 7.80 4.08 -16.12
C GLU A 232 9.11 3.39 -15.73
N MET A 233 9.22 2.09 -16.01
CA MET A 233 10.47 1.37 -15.87
C MET A 233 11.17 1.30 -17.22
N ASP A 234 12.33 1.92 -17.33
CA ASP A 234 13.28 1.54 -18.37
C ASP A 234 13.70 0.08 -18.10
N ASN A 235 13.76 -0.74 -19.15
CA ASN A 235 13.96 -2.20 -19.15
C ASN A 235 15.33 -2.66 -18.59
N GLN A 236 15.72 -2.22 -17.40
CA GLN A 236 16.87 -2.74 -16.70
C GLN A 236 16.48 -4.04 -16.01
N THR A 237 17.17 -5.12 -16.33
CA THR A 237 17.08 -6.40 -15.63
C THR A 237 17.59 -6.21 -14.21
N TRP A 238 16.68 -6.14 -13.25
CA TRP A 238 17.02 -5.94 -11.84
C TRP A 238 17.48 -7.27 -11.22
N GLU A 239 18.80 -7.49 -11.12
CA GLU A 239 19.33 -8.34 -10.06
C GLU A 239 19.31 -7.53 -8.77
N MET A 240 18.37 -7.87 -7.88
CA MET A 240 18.30 -7.23 -6.56
C MET A 240 19.60 -7.50 -5.81
N VAL A 241 20.34 -6.42 -5.51
CA VAL A 241 21.41 -6.44 -4.51
C VAL A 241 20.80 -7.03 -3.24
N LYS A 242 21.39 -8.14 -2.78
CA LYS A 242 21.01 -8.84 -1.55
C LYS A 242 20.76 -7.82 -0.46
N TYR A 243 19.50 -7.68 -0.03
CA TYR A 243 19.20 -7.09 1.26
C TYR A 243 19.96 -7.93 2.30
N PRO A 244 20.81 -7.33 3.15
CA PRO A 244 21.16 -8.01 4.38
C PRO A 244 19.84 -8.15 5.13
N HIS A 245 19.33 -9.38 5.17
CA HIS A 245 18.34 -9.75 6.16
C HIS A 245 18.93 -9.39 7.52
N SER A 246 18.58 -8.22 8.06
CA SER A 246 18.56 -8.07 9.51
C SER A 246 17.42 -8.97 9.96
N LEU A 247 17.78 -10.19 10.32
CA LEU A 247 17.06 -11.02 11.25
C LEU A 247 16.85 -10.17 12.50
N ASP A 248 15.71 -9.51 12.61
CA ASP A 248 15.11 -9.24 13.90
C ASP A 248 13.61 -9.51 13.82
N SER A 249 13.24 -10.39 14.74
CA SER A 249 12.04 -11.19 14.81
C SER A 249 10.89 -10.42 15.46
N ASP A 250 10.39 -9.38 14.81
CA ASP A 250 9.27 -8.60 15.37
C ASP A 250 7.88 -9.23 15.15
N TRP A 251 7.80 -10.40 14.52
CA TRP A 251 6.55 -11.16 14.39
C TRP A 251 6.49 -12.41 15.26
N GLU A 252 7.61 -12.90 15.81
CA GLU A 252 7.63 -14.14 16.59
C GLU A 252 7.32 -13.94 18.09
N LYS A 253 7.06 -12.69 18.51
CA LYS A 253 6.64 -12.35 19.88
C LYS A 253 5.34 -11.53 19.95
N LEU A 254 4.41 -11.75 19.01
CA LEU A 254 3.05 -11.20 19.02
C LEU A 254 2.02 -12.27 18.62
#